data_AF-A0A7Z9ZES8-F1
#
_entry.id   AF-A0A7Z9ZES8-F1
#
_cell.length_a   1.000
_cell.length_b   1.000
_cell.length_c   1.000
_cell.angle_alpha   90.00
_cell.angle_beta   90.00
_cell.angle_gamma   90.00
#
_symmetry.space_group_name_H-M   'P 1'
#
loop_
_entity.id
_entity.type
_entity.pdbx_description
1 polymer ?
#
loop_
_entity_poly.entity_id
_entity_poly.type
_entity_poly.pdbx_seq_one_letter_code
_entity_poly.pdbx_strand_id
1 'polypeptide(L)'
;MAIPDGLLRRLDERAFLGFRIWEFSSKSLFRRYGHTFFKQIMLKHPFRTIEGCLSYRRFLREGRVKGDITYLIEGEVGDFLQDVVAGREELLVGLGFCLKPMGWPGCPSGRPNHDCLYLARLDLRRPERMDPVCQDCVIQVIGTAALRAGGRVNIMTSALDIAHDVMIPAVERGGFRRAILFLCPFSIQAIL
;
A
#
# COMPACT_ATOMS: atom_id res chain seq x y z
N MET A 1 4.10 -13.17 28.05
CA MET A 1 4.30 -12.15 29.11
C MET A 1 3.83 -10.83 28.53
N ALA A 2 2.67 -10.31 28.97
CA ALA A 2 2.12 -9.07 28.41
C ALA A 2 2.92 -7.88 28.94
N ILE A 3 3.55 -7.12 28.05
CA ILE A 3 4.19 -5.85 28.43
C ILE A 3 3.06 -4.85 28.71
N PRO A 4 3.05 -4.14 29.86
CA PRO A 4 1.98 -3.21 30.18
C PRO A 4 1.91 -2.08 29.14
N ASP A 5 0.74 -1.85 28.53
CA ASP A 5 0.54 -0.83 27.48
C ASP A 5 0.99 0.58 27.93
N GLY A 6 0.85 0.89 29.22
CA GLY A 6 1.30 2.17 29.79
C GLY A 6 2.83 2.35 29.83
N LEU A 7 3.61 1.27 29.80
CA LEU A 7 5.07 1.32 29.75
C LEU A 7 5.56 1.60 28.32
N LEU A 8 4.96 0.94 27.33
CA LEU A 8 5.26 1.13 25.90
C LEU A 8 4.94 2.56 25.47
N ARG A 9 3.78 3.10 25.89
CA ARG A 9 3.41 4.48 25.61
C ARG A 9 4.40 5.50 26.18
N ARG A 10 4.90 5.26 27.40
CA ARG A 10 5.94 6.11 28.04
C ARG A 10 7.32 6.00 27.39
N LEU A 11 7.64 4.84 26.80
CA LEU A 11 8.87 4.65 26.03
C LEU A 11 8.78 5.35 24.66
N ASP A 12 7.62 5.30 24.00
CA ASP A 12 7.33 6.08 22.79
C ASP A 12 7.37 7.60 23.06
N GLU A 13 6.93 8.05 24.23
CA GLU A 13 7.07 9.45 24.67
C GLU A 13 8.54 9.89 24.87
N ARG A 14 9.49 8.95 25.06
CA ARG A 14 10.89 9.26 25.43
C ARG A 14 11.98 8.91 24.41
N ALA A 15 11.79 7.99 23.45
CA ALA A 15 12.83 7.74 22.43
C ALA A 15 12.36 6.96 21.18
N PHE A 16 12.41 7.62 20.02
CA PHE A 16 13.34 7.40 18.89
C PHE A 16 12.79 8.21 17.70
N LEU A 17 13.32 9.42 17.49
CA LEU A 17 12.88 10.32 16.40
C LEU A 17 11.37 10.66 16.39
N GLY A 18 10.60 10.41 17.45
CA GLY A 18 9.16 10.74 17.52
C GLY A 18 8.23 9.72 16.87
N PHE A 19 8.65 8.46 16.74
CA PHE A 19 7.81 7.37 16.24
C PHE A 19 7.15 6.57 17.36
N ARG A 20 5.92 6.08 17.13
CA ARG A 20 5.28 4.98 17.90
C ARG A 20 5.90 3.61 17.57
N ILE A 21 7.24 3.55 17.53
CA ILE A 21 7.98 2.35 17.15
C ILE A 21 7.73 1.22 18.14
N TRP A 22 7.57 1.50 19.43
CA TRP A 22 7.44 0.47 20.45
C TRP A 22 6.05 -0.15 20.46
N GLU A 23 5.00 0.65 20.29
CA GLU A 23 3.64 0.14 20.13
C GLU A 23 3.46 -0.64 18.82
N PHE A 24 4.00 -0.13 17.70
CA PHE A 24 3.97 -0.85 16.42
C PHE A 24 4.80 -2.14 16.49
N SER A 25 5.98 -2.10 17.09
CA SER A 25 6.86 -3.27 17.24
C SER A 25 6.26 -4.30 18.20
N SER A 26 5.67 -3.90 19.33
CA SER A 26 5.07 -4.88 20.25
C SER A 26 3.86 -5.58 19.64
N LYS A 27 3.05 -4.88 18.82
CA LYS A 27 1.86 -5.45 18.17
C LYS A 27 2.18 -6.21 16.88
N SER A 28 3.23 -5.81 16.16
CA SER A 28 3.53 -6.33 14.82
C SER A 28 4.79 -7.20 14.72
N LEU A 29 5.82 -6.99 15.56
CA LEU A 29 7.12 -7.68 15.47
C LEU A 29 6.99 -9.19 15.76
N PHE A 30 6.06 -9.57 16.63
CA PHE A 30 5.74 -10.99 16.92
C PHE A 30 4.85 -11.65 15.86
N ARG A 31 4.32 -10.88 14.90
CA ARG A 31 3.57 -11.43 13.77
C ARG A 31 4.54 -11.79 12.65
N ARG A 32 4.15 -12.76 11.81
CA ARG A 32 4.94 -13.20 10.64
C ARG A 32 5.37 -12.02 9.77
N TYR A 33 4.49 -11.03 9.59
CA TYR A 33 4.79 -9.76 8.92
C TYR A 33 5.97 -9.01 9.55
N GLY A 34 5.94 -8.76 10.87
CA GLY A 34 7.00 -8.00 11.53
C GLY A 34 8.35 -8.69 11.46
N HIS A 35 8.38 -10.02 11.58
CA HIS A 35 9.60 -10.80 11.35
C HIS A 35 10.13 -10.67 9.92
N THR A 36 9.25 -10.77 8.91
CA THR A 36 9.62 -10.58 7.50
C THR A 36 10.16 -9.17 7.27
N PHE A 37 9.44 -8.14 7.72
CA PHE A 37 9.84 -6.75 7.57
C PHE A 37 11.18 -6.46 8.25
N PHE A 38 11.36 -6.89 9.50
CA PHE A 38 12.60 -6.68 10.23
C PHE A 38 13.79 -7.36 9.54
N LYS A 39 13.65 -8.63 9.17
CA LYS A 39 14.75 -9.40 8.57
C LYS A 39 15.06 -8.99 7.14
N GLN A 40 14.04 -8.77 6.32
CA GLN A 40 14.21 -8.56 4.88
C GLN A 40 14.32 -7.09 4.49
N ILE A 41 13.84 -6.17 5.33
CA ILE A 41 13.92 -4.73 5.04
C ILE A 41 14.88 -4.04 6.01
N MET A 42 14.60 -4.08 7.31
CA MET A 42 15.37 -3.28 8.28
C MET A 42 16.83 -3.71 8.38
N LEU A 43 17.08 -5.01 8.55
CA LEU A 43 18.45 -5.54 8.68
C LEU A 43 19.23 -5.50 7.37
N LYS A 44 18.57 -5.73 6.23
CA LYS A 44 19.23 -5.67 4.91
C LYS A 44 19.51 -4.23 4.46
N HIS A 45 18.68 -3.27 4.85
CA HIS A 45 18.73 -1.89 4.38
C HIS A 45 18.64 -0.87 5.52
N PRO A 46 19.60 -0.84 6.46
CA PRO A 46 19.51 -0.03 7.67
C PRO A 46 19.47 1.48 7.37
N PHE A 47 20.29 1.97 6.43
CA PHE A 47 20.33 3.40 6.10
C PHE A 47 19.04 3.87 5.42
N ARG A 48 18.53 3.11 4.45
CA ARG A 48 17.22 3.40 3.80
C ARG A 48 16.06 3.35 4.79
N THR A 49 16.14 2.44 5.77
CA THR A 49 15.15 2.38 6.86
C THR A 49 15.16 3.67 7.68
N ILE A 50 16.35 4.15 8.07
CA ILE A 50 16.48 5.41 8.82
C ILE A 50 15.98 6.59 8.00
N GLU A 51 16.33 6.67 6.71
CA GLU A 51 15.86 7.72 5.79
C GLU A 51 14.34 7.71 5.64
N GLY A 52 13.74 6.54 5.45
CA GLY A 52 12.28 6.37 5.39
C GLY A 52 11.60 6.79 6.69
N CYS A 53 12.18 6.43 7.85
CA CYS A 53 11.73 6.94 9.13
C CYS A 53 11.83 8.47 9.19
N LEU A 54 12.97 9.09 8.89
CA LEU A 54 13.09 10.55 8.94
C LEU A 54 12.07 11.26 8.03
N SER A 55 11.81 10.70 6.85
CA SER A 55 10.84 11.21 5.88
C SER A 55 9.40 11.08 6.40
N TYR A 56 9.02 9.93 6.95
CA TYR A 56 7.70 9.73 7.54
C TYR A 56 7.46 10.67 8.73
N ARG A 57 8.49 11.00 9.51
CA ARG A 57 8.39 11.94 10.64
C ARG A 57 8.11 13.35 10.14
N ARG A 58 8.82 13.76 9.09
CA ARG A 58 8.61 15.07 8.46
C ARG A 58 7.17 15.17 7.95
N PHE A 59 6.68 14.12 7.30
CA PHE A 59 5.28 14.03 6.88
C PHE A 59 4.28 14.18 8.04
N LEU A 60 4.46 13.46 9.15
CA LEU A 60 3.58 13.55 10.32
C LEU A 60 3.51 14.97 10.92
N ARG A 61 4.62 15.73 10.83
CA ARG A 61 4.67 17.12 11.28
C ARG A 61 3.96 18.09 10.34
N GLU A 62 3.99 17.79 9.04
CA GLU A 62 3.40 18.64 8.00
C GLU A 62 1.89 18.43 7.84
N GLY A 63 1.32 17.35 8.39
CA GLY A 63 -0.13 17.18 8.48
C GLY A 63 -0.84 17.14 7.13
N ARG A 64 -0.24 16.49 6.12
CA ARG A 64 -0.73 16.48 4.73
C ARG A 64 -1.92 15.54 4.48
N VAL A 65 -3.01 15.73 5.22
CA VAL A 65 -4.29 15.08 4.99
C VAL A 65 -5.25 16.12 4.39
N LYS A 66 -5.81 15.83 3.21
CA LYS A 66 -6.82 16.68 2.58
C LYS A 66 -8.05 15.83 2.26
N GLY A 67 -9.07 15.93 3.11
CA GLY A 67 -10.25 15.05 3.04
C GLY A 67 -9.87 13.59 3.28
N ASP A 68 -10.35 12.69 2.42
CA ASP A 68 -10.09 11.25 2.52
C ASP A 68 -8.74 10.80 1.88
N ILE A 69 -7.94 11.76 1.39
CA ILE A 69 -6.68 11.47 0.70
C ILE A 69 -5.49 11.89 1.56
N THR A 70 -4.60 10.92 1.77
CA THR A 70 -3.32 11.11 2.44
C THR A 70 -2.20 11.14 1.41
N TYR A 71 -1.45 12.23 1.36
CA TYR A 71 -0.40 12.44 0.37
C TYR A 71 0.98 12.12 0.94
N LEU A 72 1.52 10.96 0.57
CA LEU A 72 2.90 10.55 0.88
C LEU A 72 3.82 10.86 -0.30
N ILE A 73 3.87 12.13 -0.72
CA ILE A 73 4.73 12.61 -1.80
C ILE A 73 5.64 13.73 -1.28
N GLU A 74 6.87 13.76 -1.79
CA GLU A 74 7.72 14.94 -1.70
C GLU A 74 7.31 15.91 -2.82
N GLY A 75 6.99 17.17 -2.47
CA GLY A 75 6.50 18.18 -3.42
C GLY A 75 4.97 18.30 -3.47
N GLU A 76 4.47 18.89 -4.57
CA GLU A 76 3.04 19.14 -4.80
C GLU A 76 2.39 18.03 -5.64
N VAL A 77 1.06 17.89 -5.53
CA VAL A 77 0.29 16.90 -6.31
C VAL A 77 0.43 17.15 -7.82
N GLY A 78 0.60 18.41 -8.23
CA GLY A 78 0.83 18.78 -9.62
C GLY A 78 2.08 18.13 -10.20
N ASP A 79 3.18 18.16 -9.45
CA ASP A 79 4.46 17.55 -9.85
C ASP A 79 4.32 16.03 -9.94
N PHE A 80 3.59 15.43 -8.99
CA PHE A 80 3.27 14.01 -9.02
C PHE A 80 2.60 13.61 -10.34
N LEU A 81 1.55 14.33 -10.72
CA LEU A 81 0.78 14.07 -11.93
C LEU A 81 1.62 14.31 -13.20
N GLN A 82 2.44 15.36 -13.21
CA GLN A 82 3.28 15.67 -14.36
C GLN A 82 4.27 14.55 -14.68
N ASP A 83 4.99 14.00 -13.71
CA ASP A 83 5.94 12.92 -14.06
C ASP A 83 5.26 11.59 -14.36
N VAL A 84 4.07 11.33 -13.78
CA VAL A 84 3.25 10.17 -14.16
C VAL A 84 2.81 10.30 -15.63
N VAL A 85 2.30 11.45 -16.03
CA VAL A 85 1.87 11.71 -17.43
C VAL A 85 3.07 11.69 -18.38
N ALA A 86 4.21 12.22 -17.95
CA ALA A 86 5.43 12.20 -18.74
C ALA A 86 6.06 10.81 -18.86
N GLY A 87 5.50 9.77 -18.21
CA GLY A 87 6.00 8.40 -18.25
C GLY A 87 7.41 8.25 -17.70
N ARG A 88 7.87 9.21 -16.89
CA ARG A 88 9.25 9.27 -16.39
C ARG A 88 9.52 8.25 -15.31
N GLU A 89 8.47 7.81 -14.61
CA GLU A 89 8.57 6.88 -13.50
C GLU A 89 7.48 5.81 -13.55
N GLU A 90 7.85 4.58 -13.20
CA GLU A 90 6.90 3.48 -13.10
C GLU A 90 5.93 3.73 -11.93
N LEU A 91 4.64 3.77 -12.24
CA LEU A 91 3.54 3.95 -11.29
C LEU A 91 2.97 2.60 -10.86
N LEU A 92 2.83 2.41 -9.54
CA LEU A 92 2.02 1.34 -8.96
C LEU A 92 0.64 1.88 -8.55
N VAL A 93 -0.42 1.12 -8.83
CA VAL A 93 -1.74 1.34 -8.27
C VAL A 93 -2.12 0.14 -7.40
N GLY A 94 -2.15 0.37 -6.09
CA GLY A 94 -2.53 -0.61 -5.08
C GLY A 94 -4.01 -0.49 -4.74
N LEU A 95 -4.80 -1.54 -4.99
CA LEU A 95 -6.24 -1.57 -4.79
C LEU A 95 -6.58 -2.47 -3.59
N GLY A 96 -7.34 -1.98 -2.61
CA GLY A 96 -7.82 -2.84 -1.53
C GLY A 96 -8.76 -3.94 -2.05
N PHE A 97 -8.58 -5.18 -1.59
CA PHE A 97 -9.48 -6.29 -1.95
C PHE A 97 -10.95 -6.04 -1.59
N CYS A 98 -11.21 -5.17 -0.61
CA CYS A 98 -12.54 -4.76 -0.19
C CYS A 98 -13.33 -4.00 -1.28
N LEU A 99 -12.65 -3.56 -2.34
CA LEU A 99 -13.28 -2.95 -3.52
C LEU A 99 -13.95 -3.98 -4.46
N LYS A 100 -13.83 -5.28 -4.17
CA LYS A 100 -14.51 -6.33 -4.91
C LYS A 100 -16.00 -6.37 -4.55
N PRO A 101 -16.91 -6.60 -5.53
CA PRO A 101 -18.31 -6.87 -5.23
C PRO A 101 -18.43 -8.22 -4.53
N MET A 102 -18.66 -8.21 -3.21
CA MET A 102 -18.81 -9.43 -2.41
C MET A 102 -20.28 -9.87 -2.25
N GLY A 103 -21.24 -9.04 -2.68
CA GLY A 103 -22.68 -9.36 -2.67
C GLY A 103 -23.12 -10.15 -3.90
N TRP A 104 -24.33 -10.71 -3.91
CA TRP A 104 -24.83 -11.50 -5.04
C TRP A 104 -25.26 -10.61 -6.22
N PRO A 105 -24.87 -10.93 -7.48
CA PRO A 105 -23.95 -11.99 -7.88
C PRO A 105 -22.50 -11.57 -7.54
N GLY A 106 -21.78 -12.44 -6.82
CA GLY A 106 -20.46 -12.14 -6.25
C GLY A 106 -19.35 -12.07 -7.28
N CYS A 107 -18.22 -11.47 -6.89
CA CYS A 107 -17.00 -11.43 -7.69
C CYS A 107 -16.68 -12.84 -8.23
N PRO A 108 -16.44 -13.01 -9.55
CA PRO A 108 -16.15 -14.30 -10.15
C PRO A 108 -14.93 -15.03 -9.54
N SER A 109 -13.99 -14.29 -8.96
CA SER A 109 -12.88 -14.87 -8.21
C SER A 109 -13.34 -15.65 -6.97
N GLY A 110 -14.56 -15.42 -6.48
CA GLY A 110 -15.20 -16.12 -5.37
C GLY A 110 -14.58 -15.87 -3.99
N ARG A 111 -13.54 -15.04 -3.90
CA ARG A 111 -12.77 -14.83 -2.67
C ARG A 111 -12.19 -13.40 -2.56
N PRO A 112 -12.07 -12.88 -1.32
CA PRO A 112 -11.44 -11.59 -1.03
C PRO A 112 -9.91 -11.69 -1.09
N ASN A 113 -9.35 -11.98 -2.27
CA ASN A 113 -7.92 -12.11 -2.46
C ASN A 113 -7.38 -11.25 -3.63
N HIS A 114 -6.07 -11.36 -3.91
CA HIS A 114 -5.41 -10.59 -4.96
C HIS A 114 -5.79 -11.01 -6.39
N ASP A 115 -6.45 -12.16 -6.59
CA ASP A 115 -6.77 -12.66 -7.93
C ASP A 115 -7.96 -11.93 -8.52
N CYS A 116 -7.77 -11.20 -9.60
CA CYS A 116 -8.87 -10.65 -10.38
C CYS A 116 -8.92 -11.32 -11.75
N LEU A 117 -9.97 -12.13 -11.98
CA LEU A 117 -10.14 -12.82 -13.27
C LEU A 117 -10.29 -11.86 -14.44
N TYR A 118 -10.86 -10.67 -14.21
CA TYR A 118 -10.94 -9.62 -15.22
C TYR A 118 -9.53 -9.10 -15.57
N LEU A 119 -8.79 -8.56 -14.59
CA LEU A 119 -7.47 -7.99 -14.86
C LEU A 119 -6.46 -9.04 -15.37
N ALA A 120 -6.60 -10.30 -14.97
CA ALA A 120 -5.75 -11.38 -15.44
C ALA A 120 -5.98 -11.75 -16.92
N ARG A 121 -7.17 -11.47 -17.45
CA ARG A 121 -7.53 -11.74 -18.85
C ARG A 121 -7.38 -10.50 -19.74
N LEU A 122 -7.31 -9.31 -19.12
CA LEU A 122 -7.33 -8.02 -19.78
C LEU A 122 -6.34 -7.91 -20.94
N ASP A 123 -6.88 -7.98 -22.15
CA ASP A 123 -6.19 -7.59 -23.37
C ASP A 123 -6.54 -6.14 -23.71
N LEU A 124 -5.60 -5.23 -23.48
CA LEU A 124 -5.79 -3.80 -23.77
C LEU A 124 -6.06 -3.49 -25.24
N ARG A 125 -5.80 -4.44 -26.16
CA ARG A 125 -5.98 -4.28 -27.61
C ARG A 125 -7.33 -4.79 -28.11
N ARG A 126 -8.13 -5.46 -27.26
CA ARG A 126 -9.39 -6.09 -27.66
C ARG A 126 -10.51 -5.81 -26.66
N PRO A 127 -11.75 -5.68 -27.13
CA PRO A 127 -12.90 -5.65 -26.21
C PRO A 127 -13.05 -7.04 -25.57
N GLU A 128 -12.96 -7.09 -24.24
CA GLU A 128 -13.10 -8.34 -23.49
C GLU A 128 -14.56 -8.76 -23.29
N ARG A 129 -14.77 -10.08 -23.19
CA ARG A 129 -15.97 -10.62 -22.54
C ARG A 129 -15.85 -10.40 -21.04
N MET A 130 -16.61 -9.43 -20.56
CA MET A 130 -16.68 -9.07 -19.15
C MET A 130 -17.91 -9.71 -18.50
N ASP A 131 -17.71 -10.40 -17.38
CA ASP A 131 -18.82 -10.85 -16.54
C ASP A 131 -19.65 -9.65 -16.09
N PRO A 132 -21.00 -9.73 -16.07
CA PRO A 132 -21.86 -8.59 -15.69
C PRO A 132 -21.50 -7.96 -14.34
N VAL A 133 -21.10 -8.79 -13.36
CA VAL A 133 -20.65 -8.34 -12.03
C VAL A 133 -19.43 -7.42 -12.08
N CYS A 134 -18.59 -7.56 -13.12
CA CYS A 134 -17.38 -6.77 -13.28
C CYS A 134 -17.62 -5.41 -13.96
N GLN A 135 -18.78 -5.16 -14.57
CA GLN A 135 -19.05 -3.94 -15.35
C GLN A 135 -18.88 -2.66 -14.53
N ASP A 136 -19.34 -2.68 -13.28
CA ASP A 136 -19.27 -1.55 -12.36
C ASP A 136 -18.36 -1.84 -11.15
N CYS A 137 -17.50 -2.85 -11.26
CA CYS A 137 -16.56 -3.18 -10.21
C CYS A 137 -15.47 -2.09 -10.11
N VAL A 138 -15.27 -1.51 -8.93
CA VAL A 138 -14.27 -0.43 -8.73
C VAL A 138 -12.87 -0.89 -9.13
N ILE A 139 -12.53 -2.15 -8.87
CA ILE A 139 -11.24 -2.73 -9.30
C ILE A 139 -11.12 -2.76 -10.82
N GLN A 140 -12.21 -3.07 -11.54
CA GLN A 140 -12.22 -3.07 -12.99
C GLN A 140 -11.92 -1.66 -13.52
N VAL A 141 -12.64 -0.65 -13.02
CA VAL A 141 -12.53 0.73 -13.50
C VAL A 141 -11.11 1.27 -13.27
N ILE A 142 -10.63 1.19 -12.03
CA ILE A 142 -9.34 1.77 -11.66
C ILE A 142 -8.19 0.94 -12.24
N GLY A 143 -8.28 -0.40 -12.16
CA GLY A 143 -7.24 -1.29 -12.66
C GLY A 143 -7.05 -1.16 -14.17
N THR A 144 -8.13 -1.07 -14.94
CA THR A 144 -8.05 -0.85 -16.39
C THR A 144 -7.41 0.49 -16.72
N ALA A 145 -7.82 1.56 -16.02
CA ALA A 145 -7.25 2.89 -16.24
C ALA A 145 -5.75 2.91 -15.93
N ALA A 146 -5.33 2.28 -14.82
CA ALA A 146 -3.93 2.16 -14.44
C ALA A 146 -3.11 1.40 -15.48
N LEU A 147 -3.60 0.24 -15.95
CA LEU A 147 -2.91 -0.56 -16.96
C LEU A 147 -2.83 0.15 -18.32
N ARG A 148 -3.90 0.86 -18.73
CA ARG A 148 -3.88 1.70 -19.94
C ARG A 148 -2.87 2.84 -19.88
N ALA A 149 -2.64 3.38 -18.69
CA ALA A 149 -1.62 4.39 -18.44
C ALA A 149 -0.20 3.82 -18.35
N GLY A 150 -0.01 2.51 -18.58
CA GLY A 150 1.29 1.84 -18.45
C GLY A 150 1.73 1.59 -16.99
N GLY A 151 0.83 1.81 -16.03
CA GLY A 151 1.07 1.51 -14.62
C GLY A 151 0.99 0.02 -14.32
N ARG A 152 1.46 -0.35 -13.13
CA ARG A 152 1.32 -1.69 -12.55
C ARG A 152 0.15 -1.69 -11.58
N VAL A 153 -0.57 -2.80 -11.48
CA VAL A 153 -1.71 -2.95 -10.55
C VAL A 153 -1.44 -4.08 -9.58
N ASN A 154 -1.70 -3.84 -8.30
CA ASN A 154 -1.70 -4.88 -7.27
C ASN A 154 -3.01 -4.82 -6.48
N ILE A 155 -3.64 -5.97 -6.23
CA ILE A 155 -4.80 -6.05 -5.34
C ILE A 155 -4.31 -6.47 -3.97
N MET A 156 -4.32 -5.52 -3.04
CA MET A 156 -3.79 -5.64 -1.70
C MET A 156 -4.77 -6.35 -0.78
N THR A 157 -4.30 -7.41 -0.13
CA THR A 157 -5.09 -8.29 0.76
C THR A 157 -4.69 -8.14 2.21
N SER A 158 -3.42 -8.39 2.51
CA SER A 158 -2.85 -8.29 3.86
C SER A 158 -1.52 -7.54 3.83
N ALA A 159 -1.10 -7.01 4.96
CA ALA A 159 0.22 -6.37 5.07
C ALA A 159 1.36 -7.33 4.70
N LEU A 160 1.21 -8.63 4.95
CA LEU A 160 2.21 -9.64 4.59
C LEU A 160 2.29 -9.83 3.08
N ASP A 161 1.14 -9.89 2.39
CA ASP A 161 1.11 -10.03 0.94
C ASP A 161 1.66 -8.76 0.27
N ILE A 162 1.29 -7.58 0.77
CA ILE A 162 1.86 -6.31 0.30
C ILE A 162 3.39 -6.29 0.49
N ALA A 163 3.90 -6.78 1.62
CA ALA A 163 5.35 -6.85 1.82
C ALA A 163 6.03 -7.74 0.75
N HIS A 164 5.49 -8.92 0.51
CA HIS A 164 6.09 -9.89 -0.42
C HIS A 164 5.91 -9.53 -1.90
N ASP A 165 4.74 -9.01 -2.27
CA ASP A 165 4.38 -8.78 -3.67
C ASP A 165 4.79 -7.39 -4.15
N VAL A 166 4.89 -6.42 -3.23
CA VAL A 166 5.11 -5.01 -3.55
C VAL A 166 6.40 -4.50 -2.93
N MET A 167 6.49 -4.44 -1.59
CA MET A 167 7.53 -3.66 -0.91
C MET A 167 8.93 -4.27 -1.05
N ILE A 168 9.09 -5.56 -0.74
CA ILE A 168 10.37 -6.25 -0.83
C ILE A 168 10.89 -6.23 -2.28
N PRO A 169 10.10 -6.60 -3.30
CA PRO A 169 10.52 -6.46 -4.70
C PRO A 169 10.96 -5.03 -5.06
N ALA A 170 10.23 -4.00 -4.64
CA ALA A 170 10.60 -2.62 -4.94
C ALA A 170 11.95 -2.22 -4.32
N VAL A 171 12.22 -2.64 -3.08
CA VAL A 171 13.47 -2.33 -2.40
C VAL A 171 14.66 -3.09 -3.00
N GLU A 172 14.46 -4.37 -3.33
CA GLU A 172 15.53 -5.26 -3.79
C GLU A 172 15.85 -5.09 -5.28
N ARG A 173 14.83 -4.93 -6.11
CA ARG A 173 14.97 -4.93 -7.58
C ARG A 173 14.60 -3.60 -8.23
N GLY A 174 14.08 -2.65 -7.46
CA GLY A 174 13.35 -1.52 -8.04
C GLY A 174 12.02 -1.99 -8.66
N GLY A 175 11.28 -1.07 -9.28
CA GLY A 175 10.11 -1.43 -10.10
C GLY A 175 8.91 -0.50 -9.99
N PHE A 176 8.91 0.39 -9.01
CA PHE A 176 8.07 1.58 -9.04
C PHE A 176 8.74 2.65 -8.16
N ARG A 177 8.55 3.91 -8.52
CA ARG A 177 8.98 5.05 -7.69
C ARG A 177 7.80 5.79 -7.10
N ARG A 178 6.62 5.61 -7.70
CA ARG A 178 5.37 6.26 -7.33
C ARG A 178 4.30 5.22 -7.10
N ALA A 179 3.44 5.49 -6.13
CA ALA A 179 2.31 4.63 -5.86
C ALA A 179 1.05 5.44 -5.53
N ILE A 180 -0.10 4.98 -6.03
CA ILE A 180 -1.42 5.40 -5.57
C ILE A 180 -2.03 4.19 -4.86
N LEU A 181 -2.31 4.34 -3.56
CA LEU A 181 -2.80 3.24 -2.73
C LEU A 181 -4.22 3.55 -2.22
N PHE A 182 -5.16 2.67 -2.56
CA PHE A 182 -6.52 2.71 -2.05
C PHE A 182 -6.59 1.86 -0.79
N LEU A 183 -6.41 2.54 0.35
CA LEU A 183 -6.38 1.91 1.67
C LEU A 183 -7.73 1.99 2.36
N CYS A 184 -8.09 0.93 3.08
CA CYS A 184 -9.25 0.96 3.96
C CYS A 184 -9.00 1.94 5.12
N PRO A 185 -9.98 2.76 5.54
CA PRO A 185 -9.82 3.65 6.69
C PRO A 185 -9.34 2.93 7.96
N PHE A 186 -9.79 1.69 8.19
CA PHE A 186 -9.34 0.87 9.31
C PHE A 186 -7.86 0.48 9.22
N SER A 187 -7.30 0.35 8.01
CA SER A 187 -5.87 0.11 7.80
C SER A 187 -5.04 1.36 8.09
N ILE A 188 -5.60 2.56 7.87
CA ILE A 188 -4.94 3.84 8.14
C ILE A 188 -4.86 4.09 9.65
N GLN A 189 -5.92 3.78 10.41
CA GLN A 189 -5.92 3.92 11.88
C GLN A 189 -4.90 3.03 12.60
N ALA A 190 -4.40 1.97 11.94
CA ALA A 190 -3.30 1.16 12.47
C ALA A 190 -1.91 1.76 12.19
N ILE A 191 -1.83 2.76 11.30
CA ILE A 191 -0.60 3.42 10.82
C ILE A 191 -0.45 4.82 11.44
N LEU A 192 -1.56 5.54 11.67
CA LEU A 192 -1.64 6.85 12.34
C LEU A 192 -1.80 6.71 13.86
#